data_AF-A0A0D2LRZ7-F1
#
_entry.id   AF-A0A0D2LRZ7-F1
#
_cell.length_a   1.000
_cell.length_b   1.000
_cell.length_c   1.000
_cell.angle_alpha   90.00
_cell.angle_beta   90.00
_cell.angle_gamma   90.00
#
_symmetry.space_group_name_H-M   'P 1'
#
loop_
_entity.id
_entity.type
_entity.pdbx_description
1 polymer ?
#
loop_
_entity_poly.entity_id
_entity_poly.type
_entity_poly.pdbx_seq_one_letter_code
_entity_poly.pdbx_strand_id
1 'polypeptide(L)'
;IPFLNLIANLKQRTRRINIRAGGNTQETATLVDSTPDGKILEEDLQAVSGTTTPPLIFAPDLIQMMRNISDFVNVHWFLGVPFNDTNWRLAIVEAGQAVLSDFLIGVQAGNEPDLYSTHGRPYP
;
A
#
# COMPACT_ATOMS: atom_id res chain seq x y z
N ILE A 1 16.94 -9.98 3.55
CA ILE A 1 17.24 -10.98 2.48
C ILE A 1 16.22 -12.14 2.35
N PRO A 2 15.43 -12.56 3.37
CA PRO A 2 14.48 -13.68 3.22
C PRO A 2 13.40 -13.51 2.14
N PHE A 3 12.83 -12.30 2.05
CA PHE A 3 11.73 -12.02 1.12
C PHE A 3 12.13 -12.18 -0.35
N LEU A 4 13.20 -11.52 -0.78
CA LEU A 4 13.65 -11.59 -2.18
C LEU A 4 14.04 -13.03 -2.59
N ASN A 5 14.60 -13.81 -1.67
CA ASN A 5 14.90 -15.23 -1.91
C ASN A 5 13.61 -16.05 -2.09
N LEU A 6 12.59 -15.83 -1.26
CA LEU A 6 11.30 -16.48 -1.42
C LEU A 6 10.67 -16.13 -2.77
N ILE A 7 10.60 -14.85 -3.12
CA ILE A 7 9.99 -14.40 -4.38
C ILE A 7 10.79 -14.87 -5.59
N ALA A 8 12.12 -14.89 -5.54
CA ALA A 8 12.96 -15.42 -6.61
C ALA A 8 12.71 -16.92 -6.84
N ASN A 9 12.58 -17.71 -5.77
CA ASN A 9 12.24 -19.13 -5.87
C ASN A 9 10.84 -19.36 -6.45
N LEU A 10 9.86 -18.54 -6.05
CA LEU A 10 8.52 -18.58 -6.62
C LEU A 10 8.57 -18.21 -8.10
N LYS A 11 9.28 -17.14 -8.49
CA LYS A 11 9.43 -16.70 -9.88
C LYS A 11 9.98 -17.81 -10.80
N GLN A 12 10.95 -18.60 -10.32
CA GLN A 12 11.48 -19.73 -11.09
C GLN A 12 10.39 -20.76 -11.44
N ARG A 13 9.32 -20.83 -10.66
CA ARG A 13 8.21 -21.78 -10.83
C ARG A 13 6.95 -21.13 -11.40
N THR A 14 6.79 -19.83 -11.19
CA THR A 14 5.65 -19.03 -11.58
C THR A 14 6.15 -17.86 -12.42
N ARG A 15 5.83 -17.86 -13.72
CA ARG A 15 6.30 -16.83 -14.67
C ARG A 15 6.03 -15.39 -14.23
N ARG A 16 5.02 -15.18 -13.39
CA ARG A 16 4.57 -13.90 -12.85
C ARG A 16 4.01 -14.12 -11.44
N ILE A 17 4.22 -13.15 -10.56
CA ILE A 17 3.68 -13.13 -9.21
C ILE A 17 2.82 -11.88 -9.07
N ASN A 18 1.62 -12.02 -8.52
CA ASN A 18 0.73 -10.90 -8.23
C ASN A 18 0.65 -10.72 -6.72
N ILE A 19 0.86 -9.50 -6.23
CA ILE A 19 0.78 -9.17 -4.80
C ILE A 19 -0.21 -8.02 -4.61
N ARG A 20 -1.06 -8.11 -3.59
CA ARG A 20 -1.92 -7.01 -3.15
C ARG A 20 -1.30 -6.34 -1.94
N ALA A 21 -1.03 -5.05 -2.03
CA ALA A 21 -0.58 -4.21 -0.91
C ALA A 21 -1.76 -3.39 -0.41
N GLY A 22 -2.15 -3.58 0.85
CA GLY A 22 -3.31 -2.93 1.47
C GLY A 22 -3.66 -3.60 2.79
N GLY A 23 -4.93 -3.56 3.16
CA GLY A 23 -5.43 -4.13 4.42
C GLY A 23 -6.10 -3.05 5.26
N ASN A 24 -6.33 -3.32 6.54
CA ASN A 24 -6.93 -2.36 7.46
C ASN A 24 -6.15 -1.04 7.55
N THR A 25 -4.83 -1.10 7.38
CA THR A 25 -3.92 0.04 7.44
C THR A 25 -4.03 0.97 6.24
N GLN A 26 -4.70 0.54 5.15
CA GLN A 26 -4.80 1.36 3.95
C GLN A 26 -5.76 2.55 4.13
N GLU A 27 -6.75 2.46 5.02
CA GLU A 27 -7.75 3.52 5.22
C GLU A 27 -7.16 4.77 5.89
N THR A 28 -6.05 4.60 6.60
CA THR A 28 -5.33 5.69 7.25
C THR A 28 -4.14 6.17 6.42
N ALA A 29 -3.96 5.64 5.20
CA ALA A 29 -2.75 5.86 4.45
C ALA A 29 -2.72 7.21 3.72
N THR A 30 -1.57 7.90 3.75
CA THR A 30 -1.38 9.21 3.13
C THR A 30 -0.04 9.28 2.41
N LEU A 31 0.00 9.87 1.21
CA LEU A 31 1.26 10.16 0.51
C LEU A 31 1.87 11.44 1.09
N VAL A 32 3.14 11.39 1.50
CA VAL A 32 3.90 12.57 1.93
C VAL A 32 5.30 12.52 1.33
N ASP A 33 5.95 13.68 1.16
CA ASP A 33 7.27 13.75 0.51
C ASP A 33 8.40 13.15 1.36
N SER A 34 8.33 13.24 2.68
CA SER A 34 9.28 12.63 3.61
C SER A 34 8.69 12.46 5.01
N THR A 35 9.25 11.54 5.80
CA THR A 35 8.99 11.50 7.25
C THR A 35 10.11 12.20 8.02
N PRO A 36 9.83 12.75 9.22
CA PRO A 36 10.83 13.41 10.06
C PRO A 36 12.02 12.52 10.44
N ASP A 37 11.85 11.18 10.47
CA ASP A 37 12.89 10.23 10.85
C ASP A 37 13.46 9.43 9.65
N GLY A 38 12.98 9.70 8.44
CA GLY A 38 13.40 9.05 7.19
C GLY A 38 12.91 7.62 7.00
N LYS A 39 11.99 7.12 7.84
CA LYS A 39 11.37 5.81 7.63
C LYS A 39 10.37 5.85 6.48
N ILE A 40 10.39 4.77 5.71
CA ILE A 40 9.50 4.57 4.55
C ILE A 40 8.07 4.21 5.01
N LEU A 41 7.93 3.68 6.24
CA LEU A 41 6.65 3.36 6.88
C LEU A 41 6.75 3.73 8.36
N GLU A 42 5.80 4.51 8.83
CA GLU A 42 5.60 4.78 10.25
C GLU A 42 4.16 4.50 10.61
N GLU A 43 3.98 3.97 11.82
CA GLU A 43 2.71 3.91 12.49
C GLU A 43 2.76 4.94 13.63
N ASP A 44 1.99 6.04 13.55
CA ASP A 44 1.75 6.95 14.69
C ASP A 44 1.09 6.24 15.89
N LEU A 45 1.92 5.77 16.82
CA LEU A 45 1.49 5.10 18.05
C LEU A 45 0.78 6.02 19.06
N GLN A 46 0.66 7.33 18.81
CA GLN A 46 -0.03 8.24 19.74
C GLN A 46 -1.54 8.37 19.48
N ALA A 47 -2.03 7.90 18.32
CA ALA A 47 -3.45 7.90 17.96
C ALA A 47 -4.17 6.56 18.29
N VAL A 48 -3.65 5.79 19.25
CA VAL A 48 -4.15 4.43 19.51
C VAL A 48 -5.16 4.43 20.68
N SER A 49 -6.44 4.53 20.34
CA SER A 49 -7.52 3.98 21.16
C SER A 49 -8.39 3.08 20.27
N GLY A 50 -8.48 1.78 20.56
CA GLY A 50 -9.16 0.79 19.70
C GLY A 50 -8.29 0.28 18.55
N THR A 51 -8.87 -0.53 17.65
CA THR A 51 -8.30 -1.08 16.40
C THR A 51 -7.96 0.01 15.36
N THR A 52 -7.53 1.16 15.84
CA THR A 52 -7.19 2.34 15.08
C THR A 52 -5.75 2.14 14.65
N THR A 53 -5.59 1.63 13.43
CA THR A 53 -4.28 1.54 12.81
C THR A 53 -3.74 2.95 12.66
N PRO A 54 -2.51 3.20 13.10
CA PRO A 54 -1.89 4.48 12.85
C PRO A 54 -1.80 4.86 11.36
N PRO A 55 -1.63 6.14 11.00
CA PRO A 55 -1.56 6.60 9.62
C PRO A 55 -0.38 5.96 8.91
N LEU A 56 -0.64 5.15 7.88
CA LEU A 56 0.39 4.60 7.03
C LEU A 56 0.93 5.70 6.12
N ILE A 57 2.11 6.18 6.42
CA ILE A 57 2.75 7.18 5.57
C ILE A 57 3.35 6.47 4.36
N PHE A 58 2.76 6.68 3.17
CA PHE A 58 3.39 6.32 1.91
C PHE A 58 4.46 7.36 1.61
N ALA A 59 5.72 6.97 1.77
CA ALA A 59 6.80 7.70 1.10
C ALA A 59 6.85 7.27 -0.38
N PRO A 60 7.10 8.18 -1.34
CA PRO A 60 7.40 7.83 -2.74
C PRO A 60 8.43 6.71 -2.88
N ASP A 61 9.36 6.62 -1.92
CA ASP A 61 10.36 5.56 -1.79
C ASP A 61 9.76 4.14 -1.67
N LEU A 62 8.57 3.98 -1.07
CA LEU A 62 7.88 2.69 -1.03
C LEU A 62 7.48 2.24 -2.43
N ILE A 63 6.87 3.14 -3.20
CA ILE A 63 6.40 2.85 -4.56
C ILE A 63 7.61 2.59 -5.47
N GLN A 64 8.70 3.34 -5.28
CA GLN A 64 9.97 3.09 -5.97
C GLN A 64 10.58 1.73 -5.59
N MET A 65 10.53 1.35 -4.31
CA MET A 65 10.98 0.03 -3.86
C MET A 65 10.15 -1.09 -4.48
N MET A 66 8.82 -0.93 -4.56
CA MET A 66 7.93 -1.87 -5.25
C MET A 66 8.31 -2.01 -6.72
N ARG A 67 8.63 -0.91 -7.42
CA ARG A 67 9.12 -0.94 -8.80
C ARG A 67 10.43 -1.72 -8.92
N ASN A 68 11.39 -1.46 -8.04
CA ASN A 68 12.66 -2.18 -8.04
C ASN A 68 12.42 -3.70 -7.85
N ILE A 69 11.54 -4.09 -6.92
CA ILE A 69 11.16 -5.50 -6.74
C ILE A 69 10.57 -6.07 -8.04
N SER A 70 9.68 -5.34 -8.71
CA SER A 70 9.11 -5.78 -9.99
C SER A 70 10.18 -6.00 -11.05
N ASP A 71 11.14 -5.08 -11.19
CA ASP A 71 12.24 -5.20 -12.16
C ASP A 71 13.11 -6.43 -11.89
N PHE A 72 13.36 -6.77 -10.63
CA PHE A 72 14.15 -7.95 -10.28
C PHE A 72 13.37 -9.27 -10.45
N VAL A 73 12.13 -9.32 -9.97
CA VAL A 73 11.41 -10.59 -9.77
C VAL A 73 10.05 -10.70 -10.44
N ASN A 74 9.72 -9.79 -11.37
CA ASN A 74 8.49 -9.81 -12.18
C ASN A 74 7.20 -9.83 -11.34
N VAL A 75 7.22 -9.11 -10.23
CA VAL A 75 6.04 -8.93 -9.37
C VAL A 75 5.15 -7.85 -9.96
N HIS A 76 3.85 -8.10 -10.00
CA HIS A 76 2.83 -7.13 -10.35
C HIS A 76 1.93 -6.87 -9.15
N TRP A 77 1.38 -5.67 -9.05
CA TRP A 77 0.78 -5.17 -7.82
C TRP A 77 -0.70 -4.79 -8.00
N PHE A 78 -1.51 -5.12 -6.99
CA PHE A 78 -2.74 -4.40 -6.70
C PHE A 78 -2.46 -3.42 -5.57
N LEU A 79 -2.72 -2.13 -5.81
CA LEU A 79 -2.47 -1.07 -4.83
C LEU A 79 -3.76 -0.69 -4.09
N GLY A 80 -3.77 -0.88 -2.78
CA GLY A 80 -4.87 -0.43 -1.92
C GLY A 80 -4.80 1.07 -1.68
N VAL A 81 -5.96 1.74 -1.77
CA VAL A 81 -6.10 3.16 -1.47
C VAL A 81 -7.24 3.42 -0.49
N PRO A 82 -7.12 4.45 0.36
CA PRO A 82 -8.18 4.83 1.28
C PRO A 82 -9.49 5.13 0.55
N PHE A 83 -10.60 4.75 1.17
CA PHE A 83 -11.96 5.03 0.68
C PHE A 83 -12.92 5.44 1.81
N ASN A 84 -12.41 5.68 3.00
CA ASN A 84 -13.17 6.04 4.20
C ASN A 84 -13.54 7.54 4.29
N ASP A 85 -13.42 8.32 3.21
CA ASP A 85 -13.77 9.75 3.16
C ASP A 85 -14.13 10.17 1.71
N THR A 86 -14.84 11.27 1.59
CA THR A 86 -15.17 12.00 0.35
C THR A 86 -13.98 12.77 -0.25
N ASN A 87 -12.92 13.02 0.52
CA ASN A 87 -11.66 13.61 0.02
C ASN A 87 -10.71 12.51 -0.44
N TRP A 88 -10.91 12.05 -1.67
CA TRP A 88 -10.18 10.89 -2.20
C TRP A 88 -8.69 11.22 -2.32
N ARG A 89 -7.83 10.37 -1.75
CA ARG A 89 -6.37 10.54 -1.77
C ARG A 89 -5.77 10.02 -3.08
N LEU A 90 -6.17 10.64 -4.20
CA LEU A 90 -5.81 10.22 -5.55
C LEU A 90 -4.31 10.31 -5.85
N ALA A 91 -3.56 11.12 -5.10
CA ALA A 91 -2.10 11.23 -5.26
C ALA A 91 -1.39 9.86 -5.15
N ILE A 92 -1.89 8.95 -4.31
CA ILE A 92 -1.34 7.58 -4.20
C ILE A 92 -1.57 6.80 -5.51
N VAL A 93 -2.73 6.98 -6.15
CA VAL A 93 -3.06 6.37 -7.44
C VAL A 93 -2.16 6.91 -8.54
N GLU A 94 -2.02 8.24 -8.60
CA GLU A 94 -1.19 8.93 -9.60
C GLU A 94 0.28 8.50 -9.48
N ALA A 95 0.83 8.48 -8.27
CA ALA A 95 2.19 8.02 -8.02
C ALA A 95 2.37 6.54 -8.36
N GLY A 96 1.40 5.69 -7.96
CA GLY A 96 1.39 4.26 -8.29
C GLY A 96 1.40 4.02 -9.80
N GLN A 97 0.54 4.71 -10.55
CA GLN A 97 0.48 4.62 -12.01
C GLN A 97 1.78 5.09 -12.66
N ALA A 98 2.31 6.24 -12.24
CA ALA A 98 3.53 6.82 -12.80
C ALA A 98 4.75 5.91 -12.60
N VAL A 99 4.90 5.31 -11.41
CA VAL A 99 6.12 4.57 -11.03
C VAL A 99 6.02 3.08 -11.39
N LEU A 100 4.88 2.43 -11.10
CA LEU A 100 4.75 0.99 -11.35
C LEU A 100 4.42 0.70 -12.81
N SER A 101 3.72 1.60 -13.50
CA SER A 101 3.37 1.47 -14.92
C SER A 101 2.75 0.09 -15.21
N ASP A 102 3.31 -0.67 -16.16
CA ASP A 102 2.83 -2.01 -16.55
C ASP A 102 2.80 -3.04 -15.41
N PHE A 103 3.53 -2.80 -14.31
CA PHE A 103 3.49 -3.66 -13.13
C PHE A 103 2.29 -3.35 -12.20
N LEU A 104 1.54 -2.28 -12.43
CA LEU A 104 0.28 -2.01 -11.72
C LEU A 104 -0.87 -2.73 -12.43
N ILE A 105 -1.45 -3.73 -11.75
CA ILE A 105 -2.61 -4.49 -12.26
C ILE A 105 -3.90 -3.69 -12.07
N GLY A 106 -4.01 -3.01 -10.93
CA GLY A 106 -5.20 -2.25 -10.59
C GLY A 106 -5.11 -1.64 -9.19
N VAL A 107 -6.13 -0.85 -8.87
CA VAL A 107 -6.27 -0.16 -7.59
C VAL A 107 -7.50 -0.70 -6.87
N GLN A 108 -7.38 -0.93 -5.57
CA GLN A 108 -8.48 -1.32 -4.70
C GLN A 108 -8.83 -0.15 -3.77
N ALA A 109 -9.98 0.47 -4.00
CA ALA A 109 -10.52 1.47 -3.08
C ALA A 109 -11.23 0.78 -1.92
N GLY A 110 -10.75 1.00 -0.70
CA GLY A 110 -11.40 0.48 0.51
C GLY A 110 -11.02 -0.96 0.86
N ASN A 111 -10.97 -1.28 2.15
CA ASN A 111 -10.69 -2.63 2.66
C ASN A 111 -11.78 -3.06 3.61
N GLU A 112 -12.54 -4.10 3.23
CA GLU A 112 -13.64 -4.62 4.03
C GLU A 112 -14.65 -3.50 4.37
N PRO A 113 -15.22 -2.81 3.36
CA PRO A 113 -16.17 -1.72 3.59
C PRO A 113 -17.40 -2.18 4.39
N ASP A 114 -17.77 -3.45 4.28
CA ASP A 114 -18.80 -4.10 5.10
C ASP A 114 -18.53 -4.03 6.61
N LEU A 115 -17.26 -3.90 7.02
CA LEU A 115 -16.86 -3.79 8.42
C LEU A 115 -16.67 -2.32 8.89
N TYR A 116 -16.91 -1.32 8.04
CA TYR A 116 -16.64 0.07 8.39
C TYR A 116 -17.45 0.55 9.59
N SER A 117 -18.76 0.28 9.59
CA SER A 117 -19.63 0.65 10.70
C SER A 117 -19.18 0.00 12.02
N THR A 118 -18.81 -1.29 11.97
CA THR A 118 -18.36 -2.06 13.15
C THR A 118 -17.03 -1.54 13.69
N HIS A 119 -16.14 -1.07 12.82
CA HIS A 119 -14.82 -0.54 13.19
C HIS A 119 -14.81 0.98 13.38
N GLY A 120 -15.97 1.64 13.37
CA GLY A 120 -16.08 3.09 13.53
C GLY A 120 -15.43 3.90 12.39
N ARG A 121 -15.31 3.32 11.19
CA ARG A 121 -14.79 4.00 10.00
C ARG A 121 -15.92 4.71 9.26
N PRO A 122 -15.71 5.95 8.77
CA PRO A 122 -16.70 6.61 7.94
C PRO A 122 -16.85 5.88 6.60
N TYR A 123 -18.08 5.86 6.08
CA TYR A 123 -18.31 5.66 4.66
C TYR A 123 -18.11 6.99 3.93
N PRO A 124 -17.67 6.97 2.67
CA PRO A 124 -17.67 8.15 1.82
C PRO A 124 -19.11 8.61 1.49
#